data_AF-A0A645AT28-F1
#
_entry.id   AF-A0A645AT28-F1
#
_cell.length_a   1.000
_cell.length_b   1.000
_cell.length_c   1.000
_cell.angle_alpha   90.00
_cell.angle_beta   90.00
_cell.angle_gamma   90.00
#
_symmetry.space_group_name_H-M   'P 1'
#
loop_
_entity.id
_entity.type
_entity.pdbx_description
1 polymer ?
#
loop_
_entity_poly.entity_id
_entity_poly.type
_entity_poly.pdbx_seq_one_letter_code
_entity_poly.pdbx_strand_id
1 'polypeptide(L)' 'MVNDVREWWEHLRRENVTITSELLLKPEISIEAFFFEDPEGYALEVQSFLKPELRKVFSQE' A
#
# COMPACT_ATOMS: atom_id res chain seq x y z
N MET A 1 -6.99 -0.73 3.01
CA MET A 1 -6.47 -1.54 1.89
C MET A 1 -6.96 -0.96 0.58
N VAL A 2 -6.11 -0.94 -0.45
CA VAL A 2 -6.44 -0.37 -1.78
C VAL A 2 -6.54 -1.46 -2.84
N ASN A 3 -7.09 -1.16 -4.02
CA ASN A 3 -7.12 -2.09 -5.15
C ASN A 3 -5.72 -2.27 -5.75
N ASP A 4 -5.11 -1.15 -6.13
CA ASP A 4 -3.83 -1.13 -6.84
C ASP A 4 -2.82 -0.27 -6.09
N VAL A 5 -1.86 -0.92 -5.43
CA VAL A 5 -0.83 -0.25 -4.62
C VAL A 5 0.10 0.58 -5.51
N ARG A 6 0.42 0.09 -6.71
CA ARG A 6 1.27 0.79 -7.68
C ARG A 6 0.65 2.09 -8.17
N GLU A 7 -0.65 2.09 -8.45
CA GLU A 7 -1.36 3.30 -8.89
C GLU A 7 -1.26 4.40 -7.82
N TRP A 8 -1.47 4.03 -6.55
CA TRP A 8 -1.29 4.94 -5.43
C TRP A 8 0.15 5.41 -5.25
N TRP A 9 1.13 4.51 -5.39
CA TRP A 9 2.54 4.85 -5.28
C TRP A 9 2.97 5.86 -6.37
N GLU A 10 2.54 5.66 -7.61
CA GLU A 10 2.78 6.61 -8.71
C GLU A 10 2.05 7.94 -8.51
N HIS A 11 0.78 7.88 -8.08
CA HIS A 11 -0.03 9.07 -7.81
C HIS A 11 0.61 9.95 -6.74
N LEU A 12 0.98 9.37 -5.60
CA LEU A 12 1.60 10.10 -4.49
C LEU A 12 2.98 10.69 -4.85
N ARG A 13 3.77 9.99 -5.67
CA ARG A 13 5.02 10.54 -6.21
C ARG A 13 4.79 11.77 -7.10
N ARG A 14 3.73 11.76 -7.92
CA ARG A 14 3.35 12.91 -8.75
C ARG A 14 2.91 14.10 -7.90
N GLU A 15 2.22 13.84 -6.79
CA GLU A 15 1.80 14.85 -5.82
C GLU A 15 2.92 15.30 -4.86
N ASN A 16 4.18 14.91 -5.08
CA ASN A 16 5.34 15.25 -4.25
C ASN A 16 5.23 14.79 -2.78
N VAL A 17 4.48 13.72 -2.52
CA VAL A 17 4.41 13.12 -1.18
C VAL A 17 5.70 12.36 -0.87
N THR A 18 6.19 12.51 0.36
CA THR A 18 7.40 11.82 0.84
C THR A 18 7.12 10.34 1.02
N ILE A 19 7.52 9.53 0.04
CA ILE A 19 7.48 8.08 0.17
C ILE A 19 8.71 7.61 0.95
N THR A 20 8.47 6.96 2.09
CA THR A 20 9.51 6.55 3.06
C THR A 20 10.01 5.12 2.82
N SER A 21 9.35 4.36 1.95
CA SER A 21 9.76 3.00 1.59
C SER A 21 9.54 2.69 0.11
N GLU A 22 10.36 1.81 -0.44
CA GLU A 22 10.11 1.26 -1.78
C GLU A 22 8.87 0.35 -1.76
N LEU A 23 8.40 -0.07 -2.94
CA LEU A 23 7.32 -1.05 -3.05
C LEU A 23 7.77 -2.38 -2.42
N LEU A 24 7.13 -2.74 -1.32
CA LEU A 24 7.33 -3.98 -0.58
C LEU A 24 6.44 -5.06 -1.20
N LEU A 25 7.08 -6.01 -1.87
CA LEU A 25 6.42 -7.23 -2.35
C LEU A 25 6.71 -8.37 -1.37
N LYS A 26 5.70 -8.82 -0.64
CA LYS A 26 5.80 -9.90 0.36
C LYS A 26 4.96 -11.10 -0.07
N PRO A 27 5.48 -11.97 -0.96
CA PRO A 27 4.74 -13.13 -1.46
C PRO A 27 4.43 -14.15 -0.35
N GLU A 28 5.27 -14.22 0.69
CA GLU A 28 5.11 -15.08 1.87
C GLU A 28 3.78 -14.87 2.61
N ILE A 29 3.33 -13.62 2.68
CA ILE A 29 2.05 -13.21 3.28
C ILE A 29 1.07 -12.70 2.23
N SER A 30 1.40 -12.87 0.94
CA SER A 30 0.59 -12.47 -0.22
C SER A 30 0.10 -11.01 -0.18
N ILE A 31 1.00 -10.06 0.16
CA ILE A 31 0.70 -8.62 0.11
C ILE A 31 1.71 -7.86 -0.76
N GLU A 32 1.25 -6.74 -1.32
CA GLU A 32 2.07 -5.64 -1.84
C GLU A 32 1.77 -4.41 -1.00
N ALA A 33 2.80 -3.66 -0.59
CA ALA A 33 2.63 -2.47 0.25
C ALA A 33 3.69 -1.41 -0.01
N PHE A 34 3.46 -0.17 0.43
CA PHE A 34 4.52 0.83 0.62
C PHE A 34 4.16 1.76 1.78
N PHE A 35 5.16 2.50 2.26
CA PHE A 35 4.99 3.49 3.31
C PHE A 35 5.25 4.89 2.77
N PHE A 36 4.47 5.84 3.25
CA PHE A 36 4.66 7.26 2.97
C PHE A 36 4.44 8.07 4.25
N GLU A 37 4.96 9.28 4.27
CA GLU A 37 4.78 10.23 5.37
C GLU A 37 3.79 11.31 4.95
N ASP A 38 2.83 11.62 5.81
CA ASP A 38 1.96 12.78 5.62
C ASP A 38 2.67 14.07 6.08
N PRO A 39 2.16 15.27 5.72
CA PRO A 39 2.74 16.55 6.13
C PRO A 39 2.90 16.75 7.65
N GLU A 40 2.10 16.07 8.47
CA GLU A 40 2.19 16.11 9.94
C GLU A 40 3.23 15.13 10.51
N GLY A 41 3.86 14.31 9.67
CA GLY A 41 4.94 13.39 10.05
C GLY A 41 4.48 11.99 10.44
N TYR A 42 3.24 11.60 10.16
CA TYR A 42 2.77 10.23 10.38
C TYR A 42 3.15 9.32 9.22
N ALA A 43 3.72 8.16 9.56
CA ALA A 43 3.96 7.09 8.61
C ALA A 43 2.66 6.32 8.35
N LEU A 44 2.19 6.37 7.11
CA LEU A 44 1.01 5.67 6.62
C LEU A 44 1.41 4.51 5.71
N GLU A 45 0.71 3.39 5.84
CA GLU A 45 0.90 2.19 5.01
C GLU A 45 -0.24 2.03 4.00
N VAL A 46 0.13 1.92 2.73
CA VAL A 46 -0.81 1.52 1.67
C VAL A 46 -0.50 0.09 1.30
N GLN A 47 -1.46 -0.81 1.50
CA GLN A 47 -1.31 -2.22 1.19
C GLN A 47 -2.53 -2.80 0.44
N SER A 48 -2.26 -3.83 -0.36
CA SER A 48 -3.25 -4.68 -1.03
C SER A 48 -2.80 -6.13 -1.00
N PHE A 49 -3.77 -7.06 -1.05
CA PHE A 49 -3.47 -8.48 -1.20
C PHE A 49 -3.12 -8.80 -2.65
N LEU A 50 -2.06 -9.58 -2.83
CA LEU A 50 -1.70 -10.17 -4.13
C LEU A 50 -2.74 -11.18 -4.61
N LYS A 51 -3.49 -11.78 -3.67
CA LYS A 51 -4.54 -12.75 -3.97
C LYS A 51 -5.91 -12.16 -3.62
N PRO A 52 -6.82 -12.02 -4.59
CA PRO A 52 -8.17 -11.50 -4.34
C PRO A 52 -8.98 -12.40 -3.40
N GLU A 53 -8.64 -13.68 -3.31
CA GLU A 53 -9.28 -14.65 -2.40
C GLU A 53 -9.02 -14.31 -0.93
N LEU A 54 -7.81 -13.86 -0.58
CA LEU A 54 -7.48 -13.44 0.80
C LEU A 54 -8.25 -12.19 1.20
N ARG A 55 -8.49 -11.29 0.23
CA ARG A 55 -9.30 -10.11 0.43
C ARG A 55 -10.70 -10.46 0.94
N LYS A 56 -11.32 -11.53 0.45
CA LYS A 56 -12.64 -11.99 0.94
C LYS A 56 -12.60 -12.53 2.37
N VAL A 57 -11.46 -13.04 2.82
CA VAL A 57 -11.30 -13.57 4.19
C VAL A 57 -11.07 -12.42 5.19
N PHE A 58 -10.36 -11.37 4.78
CA PHE A 58 -9.98 -10.24 5.63
C PHE A 58 -10.82 -8.98 5.43
N SER A 59 -11.67 -8.92 4.39
CA SER A 59 -12.77 -7.96 4.30
C SER A 59 -13.84 -8.39 5.29
N GLN A 60 -13.73 -7.95 6.54
CA GLN A 60 -14.88 -7.93 7.45
C GLN A 60 -15.88 -6.90 6.90
N GLU A 61 -17.08 -7.37 6.58
CA GLU A 61 -18.30 -6.55 6.59
C GLU A 61 -18.65 -6.14 8.03
#